data_AF-Q9ZMH3-F1
#
_entry.id   AF-Q9ZMH3-F1
#
_cell.length_a   1.000
_cell.length_b   1.000
_cell.length_c   1.000
_cell.angle_alpha   90.00
_cell.angle_beta   90.00
_cell.angle_gamma   90.00
#
_symmetry.space_group_name_H-M   'P 1'
#
loop_
_entity.id
_entity.type
_entity.pdbx_description
1 polymer ?
#
loop_
_entity_poly.entity_id
_entity_poly.type
_entity_poly.pdbx_seq_one_letter_code
_entity_poly.pdbx_strand_id
1 'polypeptide(L)' 'MQSPVTSHIKVFMITPDNDEEISFKDKPKKARIVMEHELEGLYLAKSHFDQSSKIKGIENLLEDLKRLL' A
#
# COMPACT_ATOMS: atom_id res chain seq x y z
N MET A 1 13.12 13.56 -0.08
CA MET A 1 12.44 14.48 -1.02
C MET A 1 12.32 13.77 -2.36
N GLN A 2 11.14 13.79 -2.99
CA GLN A 2 10.90 13.15 -4.28
C GLN A 2 11.61 13.91 -5.40
N SER A 3 12.13 13.18 -6.39
CA SER A 3 12.79 13.79 -7.56
C SER A 3 11.76 14.47 -8.47
N PRO A 4 12.04 15.67 -9.02
CA PRO A 4 11.16 16.30 -10.02
C PRO A 4 10.90 15.39 -11.22
N VAL A 5 11.87 14.56 -11.61
CA VAL A 5 11.80 13.66 -12.77
C VAL A 5 10.74 12.57 -12.57
N THR A 6 10.50 12.14 -11.32
CA THR A 6 9.53 11.08 -10.99
C THR A 6 8.26 11.62 -10.33
N SER A 7 8.06 12.94 -10.30
CA SER A 7 6.96 13.59 -9.57
C SER A 7 5.55 13.26 -10.09
N HIS A 8 5.43 12.68 -11.28
CA HIS A 8 4.16 12.27 -11.88
C HIS A 8 3.98 10.74 -11.92
N ILE A 9 4.95 9.99 -11.39
CA ILE A 9 4.86 8.53 -11.27
C ILE A 9 4.18 8.22 -9.95
N LYS A 10 3.06 7.49 -10.01
CA LYS A 10 2.37 6.94 -8.84
C LYS A 10 2.62 5.43 -8.79
N VAL A 11 3.13 4.94 -7.67
CA VAL A 11 3.48 3.54 -7.45
C VAL A 11 2.45 2.90 -6.52
N PHE A 12 1.85 1.84 -7.02
CA PHE A 12 0.95 0.98 -6.26
C PHE A 12 1.51 -0.44 -6.22
N MET A 13 1.27 -1.14 -5.13
CA MET A 13 1.67 -2.55 -4.98
C MET A 13 0.44 -3.41 -4.68
N ILE A 14 0.44 -4.64 -5.19
CA ILE A 14 -0.56 -5.66 -4.90
C ILE A 14 0.19 -6.92 -4.46
N THR A 15 -0.18 -7.49 -3.31
CA THR A 15 0.48 -8.68 -2.78
C THR A 15 -0.46 -9.50 -1.90
N PRO A 16 -0.31 -10.83 -1.82
CA PRO A 16 -1.00 -11.63 -0.82
C PRO A 16 -0.39 -11.50 0.60
N ASP A 17 0.82 -10.94 0.74
CA ASP A 17 1.53 -10.80 2.04
C ASP A 17 1.58 -12.11 2.85
N ASN A 18 2.07 -13.19 2.22
CA ASN A 18 2.08 -14.55 2.76
C ASN A 18 2.99 -14.73 3.99
N ASP A 19 3.95 -13.83 4.20
CA ASP A 19 4.90 -13.81 5.32
C ASP A 19 4.52 -12.80 6.43
N GLU A 20 3.39 -12.12 6.25
CA GLU A 20 2.85 -11.14 7.19
C GLU A 20 3.86 -10.01 7.49
N GLU A 21 4.67 -9.62 6.51
CA GLU A 21 5.61 -8.52 6.66
C GLU A 21 4.92 -7.15 6.72
N ILE A 22 3.68 -7.07 6.21
CA ILE A 22 2.95 -5.81 6.06
C ILE A 22 1.63 -5.79 6.84
N SER A 23 1.03 -6.95 7.07
CA SER A 23 -0.33 -7.13 7.58
C SER A 23 -0.65 -6.37 8.87
N PHE A 24 0.26 -6.27 9.85
CA PHE A 24 -0.09 -5.81 11.21
C PHE A 24 0.63 -4.51 11.63
N LYS A 25 -0.11 -3.63 12.32
CA LYS A 25 0.38 -2.29 12.72
C LYS A 25 1.09 -2.29 14.07
N ASP A 26 0.81 -3.27 14.92
CA ASP A 26 1.42 -3.38 16.24
C ASP A 26 2.86 -3.88 16.10
N LYS A 27 3.83 -3.07 16.54
CA LYS A 27 5.27 -3.29 16.29
C LYS A 27 5.54 -3.52 14.79
N PRO A 28 5.26 -2.50 13.95
CA PRO A 28 5.24 -2.68 12.51
C PRO A 28 6.63 -3.03 12.00
N LYS A 29 6.71 -4.02 11.11
CA LYS A 29 7.98 -4.38 10.48
C LYS A 29 8.40 -3.30 9.50
N LYS A 30 9.70 -3.26 9.21
CA LYS A 30 10.30 -2.25 8.30
C LYS A 30 9.58 -2.18 6.96
N ALA A 31 9.16 -3.33 6.41
CA ALA A 31 8.42 -3.40 5.15
C ALA A 31 7.15 -2.57 5.19
N ARG A 32 6.27 -2.76 6.18
CA ARG A 32 5.05 -1.95 6.36
C ARG A 32 5.35 -0.45 6.37
N ILE A 33 6.32 -0.04 7.19
CA ILE A 33 6.69 1.38 7.36
C ILE A 33 7.13 1.97 6.02
N VAL A 34 8.00 1.28 5.29
CA VAL A 34 8.50 1.75 3.98
C VAL A 34 7.35 1.84 2.98
N MET A 35 6.47 0.84 2.91
CA MET A 35 5.36 0.85 1.95
C MET A 35 4.36 1.97 2.24
N GLU A 36 4.00 2.21 3.51
CA GLU A 36 3.14 3.33 3.89
C GLU A 36 3.82 4.68 3.67
N HIS A 37 5.14 4.79 3.74
CA HIS A 37 5.81 6.05 3.48
C HIS A 37 5.94 6.33 1.97
N GLU A 38 6.45 5.35 1.22
CA GLU A 38 6.90 5.53 -0.17
C GLU A 38 5.81 5.32 -1.22
N LEU A 39 4.79 4.50 -0.96
CA LEU A 39 3.76 4.18 -1.98
C LEU A 39 2.53 5.08 -1.89
N GLU A 40 1.85 5.25 -3.01
CA GLU A 40 0.52 5.87 -3.07
C GLU A 40 -0.58 4.91 -2.61
N GLY A 41 -0.35 3.60 -2.73
CA GLY A 41 -1.25 2.59 -2.18
C GLY A 41 -0.69 1.17 -2.27
N LEU A 42 -1.10 0.34 -1.31
CA LEU A 42 -0.82 -1.08 -1.21
C LEU A 42 -2.13 -1.82 -1.03
N TYR A 43 -2.39 -2.80 -1.89
CA TYR A 43 -3.59 -3.62 -1.86
C TYR A 43 -3.25 -5.05 -1.49
N LEU A 44 -3.83 -5.54 -0.41
CA LEU A 44 -3.63 -6.90 0.07
C LEU A 44 -4.71 -7.83 -0.48
N ALA A 45 -4.28 -8.94 -1.09
CA ALA A 45 -5.17 -10.01 -1.56
C ALA A 45 -5.48 -11.02 -0.43
N LYS A 46 -5.84 -10.50 0.76
CA LYS A 46 -6.24 -11.26 1.96
C LYS A 46 -7.23 -10.44 2.78
N SER A 47 -7.91 -11.06 3.74
CA SER A 47 -8.94 -10.41 4.56
C SER A 47 -8.50 -10.04 5.98
N HIS A 48 -7.48 -10.69 6.53
CA HIS A 48 -7.02 -10.46 7.91
C HIS A 48 -5.72 -9.64 7.94
N PHE A 49 -5.86 -8.33 8.19
CA PHE A 49 -4.77 -7.37 8.32
C PHE A 49 -5.31 -6.05 8.90
N ASP A 50 -4.41 -5.21 9.41
CA ASP A 50 -4.72 -3.85 9.85
C ASP A 50 -4.70 -2.88 8.67
N GLN A 51 -5.86 -2.32 8.35
CA GLN A 51 -6.00 -1.31 7.30
C GLN A 51 -5.40 0.05 7.70
N SER A 52 -5.00 0.82 6.69
CA SER A 52 -4.64 2.23 6.80
C SER A 52 -5.13 3.01 5.59
N SER A 53 -4.84 4.30 5.51
CA SER A 53 -5.17 5.11 4.32
C SER A 53 -4.45 4.62 3.06
N LYS A 54 -3.30 3.94 3.21
CA LYS A 54 -2.48 3.40 2.13
C LYS A 54 -2.53 1.87 2.02
N ILE A 55 -2.82 1.15 3.10
CA ILE A 55 -2.96 -0.31 3.07
C ILE A 55 -4.44 -0.68 3.08
N LYS A 56 -4.93 -1.24 1.98
CA LYS A 56 -6.34 -1.58 1.78
C LYS A 56 -6.49 -3.00 1.25
N GLY A 57 -7.70 -3.54 1.30
CA GLY A 57 -8.00 -4.81 0.63
C GLY A 57 -8.12 -4.58 -0.88
N ILE A 58 -7.83 -5.63 -1.66
CA ILE A 58 -7.86 -5.60 -3.14
C ILE A 58 -9.22 -5.16 -3.71
N GLU A 59 -10.31 -5.33 -2.96
CA GLU A 59 -11.64 -4.85 -3.32
C GLU A 59 -11.72 -3.32 -3.51
N ASN A 60 -10.80 -2.56 -2.93
CA ASN A 60 -10.75 -1.10 -3.03
C ASN A 60 -9.92 -0.60 -4.23
N LEU A 61 -9.21 -1.48 -4.94
CA LEU A 61 -8.26 -1.11 -5.99
C LEU A 61 -8.91 -0.28 -7.10
N LEU A 62 -10.01 -0.77 -7.67
CA LEU A 62 -10.66 -0.09 -8.80
C LEU A 62 -11.27 1.26 -8.41
N GLU A 63 -11.79 1.36 -7.18
CA GLU A 63 -12.37 2.60 -6.66
C GLU A 63 -11.28 3.67 -6.46
N ASP A 64 -10.12 3.30 -5.93
CA ASP A 64 -9.01 4.23 -5.77
C ASP A 64 -8.39 4.62 -7.12
N LEU A 65 -8.24 3.70 -8.07
CA LEU A 65 -7.71 4.02 -9.41
C LEU A 65 -8.60 5.00 -10.16
N LYS A 66 -9.93 4.88 -10.03
CA LYS A 66 -10.88 5.84 -10.63
C LYS A 66 -10.70 7.27 -10.13
N ARG A 67 -10.24 7.46 -8.89
CA ARG A 67 -9.98 8.79 -8.30
C ARG A 67 -8.71 9.45 -8.83
N LEU A 68 -7.92 8.74 -9.64
CA LEU A 68 -6.72 9.26 -10.28
C LEU A 68 -6.98 9.83 -11.68
N LEU A 69 -8.17 9.59 -12.24
CA LEU A 69 -8.67 10.15 -13.50
C LEU A 69 -9.26 11.54 -13.25
#